data_AF-A0A443LFH5-F1
#
_entry.id   AF-A0A443LFH5-F1
#
_cell.length_a   1.000
_cell.length_b   1.000
_cell.length_c   1.000
_cell.angle_alpha   90.00
_cell.angle_beta   90.00
_cell.angle_gamma   90.00
#
_symmetry.space_group_name_H-M   'P 1'
#
loop_
_entity.id
_entity.type
_entity.pdbx_description
1 polymer ?
#
loop_
_entity_poly.entity_id
_entity_poly.type
_entity_poly.pdbx_seq_one_letter_code
_entity_poly.pdbx_strand_id
1 'polypeptide(L)'
;MVCLVLVFGRLARPCGWLYIDGCAIRFREAAKCCGGTDMLPEDGPTLNPILALSRAHARGAHVGRHSHARAQLIFLLSGAMRIGLDDRVFSVPPGQAAFLPGGVPHAADYTERSAVRVAYLDPAAFPGLPGESAVLPLAGLLRELVLRAIALDPGTPWSAADARAMQVLADEICRARDLAPGLALGRDARLRRVTEALVADPADRRSLPEWAATAAVAERTLARLFLRETGLSFARWRSRLQIARAREALAAGRPVTQIAYDLGYASPSAFTAMFTRETGQPPHLSRATLPGAEAGSPSFSLPEIPRG
;
A
#
# COMPACT_ATOMS: atom_id res chain seq x y z
N MET A 1 -21.53 27.66 -49.64
CA MET A 1 -21.34 26.96 -50.94
C MET A 1 -20.60 25.67 -50.64
N VAL A 2 -21.33 24.57 -50.38
CA VAL A 2 -21.30 23.29 -51.16
C VAL A 2 -19.87 22.70 -51.21
N CYS A 3 -19.54 21.49 -50.73
CA CYS A 3 -20.27 20.24 -50.67
C CYS A 3 -19.68 19.26 -49.62
N LEU A 4 -20.55 18.39 -49.13
CA LEU A 4 -20.30 17.17 -48.36
C LEU A 4 -19.72 16.08 -49.27
N VAL A 5 -18.65 15.39 -48.85
CA VAL A 5 -18.42 13.99 -49.25
C VAL A 5 -17.97 13.21 -48.03
N LEU A 6 -18.90 12.42 -47.49
CA LEU A 6 -18.63 11.30 -46.60
C LEU A 6 -18.07 10.15 -47.44
N VAL A 7 -16.88 9.66 -47.12
CA VAL A 7 -16.43 8.32 -47.50
C VAL A 7 -16.23 7.51 -46.22
N PHE A 8 -17.11 6.53 -46.02
CA PHE A 8 -16.89 5.45 -45.08
C PHE A 8 -15.76 4.56 -45.61
N GLY A 9 -14.61 4.58 -44.92
CA GLY A 9 -13.53 3.62 -45.10
C GLY A 9 -13.08 3.14 -43.72
N ARG A 10 -13.35 1.88 -43.39
CA ARG A 10 -12.72 1.16 -42.28
C ARG A 10 -11.21 1.26 -42.46
N LEU A 11 -10.50 1.94 -41.56
CA LEU A 11 -9.05 1.79 -41.31
C LEU A 11 -8.68 2.56 -40.03
N ALA A 12 -7.73 2.00 -39.29
CA ALA A 12 -7.29 2.37 -37.95
C ALA A 12 -6.98 3.87 -37.78
N ARG A 13 -7.40 4.48 -36.66
CA ARG A 13 -6.97 5.84 -36.28
C ARG A 13 -5.66 5.79 -35.48
N PRO A 14 -4.74 6.76 -35.67
CA PRO A 14 -3.36 6.70 -35.21
C PRO A 14 -3.21 7.07 -33.72
N CYS A 15 -2.20 6.50 -33.06
CA CYS A 15 -1.78 6.87 -31.70
C CYS A 15 -1.28 8.33 -31.68
N GLY A 16 -1.91 9.19 -30.88
CA GLY A 16 -1.45 10.57 -30.66
C GLY A 16 -0.35 10.66 -29.59
N TRP A 17 0.59 11.58 -29.78
CA TRP A 17 1.63 11.93 -28.81
C TRP A 17 1.25 13.21 -28.06
N LEU A 18 1.51 13.27 -26.76
CA LEU A 18 1.52 14.53 -26.01
C LEU A 18 2.94 14.76 -25.48
N TYR A 19 3.46 15.96 -25.72
CA TYR A 19 4.75 16.41 -25.22
C TYR A 19 4.53 17.26 -23.98
N ILE A 20 5.08 16.83 -22.84
CA ILE A 20 5.17 17.62 -21.61
C ILE A 20 6.63 17.56 -21.18
N ASP A 21 7.27 18.72 -20.98
CA ASP A 21 8.67 18.87 -20.56
C ASP A 21 9.69 17.99 -21.33
N GLY A 22 9.50 17.87 -22.65
CA GLY A 22 10.43 17.15 -23.53
C GLY A 22 10.37 15.61 -23.43
N CYS A 23 9.47 15.04 -22.64
CA CYS A 23 9.25 13.59 -22.57
C CYS A 23 8.00 13.19 -23.36
N ALA A 24 8.14 12.20 -24.23
CA ALA A 24 7.05 11.72 -25.08
C ALA A 24 6.28 10.60 -24.36
N ILE A 25 5.08 10.90 -23.86
CA ILE A 25 4.25 9.94 -23.12
C ILE A 25 3.16 9.39 -24.06
N ARG A 26 3.10 8.07 -24.20
CA ARG A 26 2.11 7.38 -25.03
C ARG A 26 0.82 7.17 -24.22
N PHE A 27 -0.27 7.84 -24.60
CA PHE A 27 -1.58 7.59 -24.02
C PHE A 27 -2.22 6.36 -24.69
N ARG A 28 -2.59 5.35 -23.90
CA ARG A 28 -3.72 4.48 -24.27
C ARG A 28 -4.96 5.08 -23.61
N GLU A 29 -6.02 5.30 -24.38
CA GLU A 29 -7.32 5.77 -23.88
C GLU A 29 -7.75 4.97 -22.64
N ALA A 30 -7.93 5.68 -21.53
CA ALA A 30 -8.35 5.14 -20.24
C ALA A 30 -9.84 4.74 -20.19
N ALA A 31 -10.47 4.43 -21.32
CA ALA A 31 -11.91 4.16 -21.42
C ALA A 31 -12.29 2.68 -21.61
N LYS A 32 -11.32 1.75 -21.58
CA LYS A 32 -11.59 0.29 -21.70
C LYS A 32 -11.13 -0.57 -20.51
N CYS A 33 -10.70 0.05 -19.41
CA CYS A 33 -10.20 -0.71 -18.25
C CYS A 33 -11.29 -1.14 -17.24
N CYS A 34 -12.55 -0.71 -17.43
CA CYS A 34 -13.69 -1.25 -16.70
C CYS A 34 -14.33 -2.37 -17.54
N GLY A 35 -13.72 -3.56 -17.56
CA GLY A 35 -14.36 -4.77 -18.11
C GLY A 35 -13.59 -5.61 -19.13
N GLY A 36 -12.25 -5.53 -19.21
CA GLY A 36 -11.46 -6.34 -20.14
C GLY A 36 -10.18 -6.89 -19.52
N THR A 37 -10.12 -8.20 -19.35
CA THR A 37 -8.98 -9.02 -18.94
C THR A 37 -7.87 -9.02 -19.98
N ASP A 38 -7.00 -8.02 -19.94
CA ASP A 38 -5.65 -8.11 -20.51
C ASP A 38 -4.64 -7.65 -19.44
N MET A 39 -4.79 -8.26 -18.26
CA MET A 39 -3.84 -8.13 -17.17
C MET A 39 -2.77 -9.17 -17.42
N LEU A 40 -1.52 -8.75 -17.66
CA LEU A 40 -0.39 -9.67 -17.67
C LEU A 40 -0.47 -10.49 -16.37
N PRO A 41 -0.43 -11.84 -16.45
CA PRO A 41 -0.54 -12.66 -15.25
C PRO A 41 0.65 -12.30 -14.36
N GLU A 42 0.36 -11.82 -13.16
CA GLU A 42 1.35 -11.42 -12.15
C GLU A 42 2.30 -12.60 -11.81
N ASP A 43 1.82 -13.82 -12.08
CA ASP A 43 2.50 -15.11 -11.92
C ASP A 43 2.88 -15.80 -13.24
N GLY A 44 2.73 -15.13 -14.38
CA GLY A 44 3.05 -15.69 -15.69
C GLY A 44 4.52 -15.56 -16.08
N PRO A 45 4.95 -16.28 -17.13
CA PRO A 45 6.24 -16.02 -17.74
C PRO A 45 6.25 -14.58 -18.27
N THR A 46 7.16 -13.78 -17.77
CA THR A 46 7.41 -12.43 -18.31
C THR A 46 8.73 -12.43 -19.02
N LEU A 47 8.84 -11.55 -20.00
CA LEU A 47 10.05 -11.41 -20.79
C LEU A 47 11.20 -10.84 -19.95
N ASN A 48 10.90 -10.01 -18.95
CA ASN A 48 11.88 -9.39 -18.06
C ASN A 48 11.69 -9.82 -16.59
N PRO A 49 12.76 -9.87 -15.77
CA PRO A 49 12.70 -10.27 -14.35
C PRO A 49 11.81 -9.42 -13.44
N ILE A 50 11.51 -8.17 -13.82
CA ILE A 50 10.61 -7.29 -13.06
C ILE A 50 9.39 -6.94 -13.93
N LEU A 51 8.21 -7.11 -13.35
CA LEU A 51 6.93 -6.62 -13.87
C LEU A 51 6.42 -5.53 -12.94
N ALA A 52 6.29 -4.30 -13.44
CA ALA A 52 5.83 -3.18 -12.63
C ALA A 52 4.52 -2.60 -13.18
N LEU A 53 3.61 -2.24 -12.28
CA LEU A 53 2.24 -1.89 -12.62
C LEU A 53 1.75 -0.71 -11.77
N SER A 54 0.87 0.09 -12.36
CA SER A 54 0.07 1.09 -11.66
C SER A 54 -1.37 0.60 -11.49
N ARG A 55 -1.94 0.86 -10.32
CA ARG A 55 -3.34 0.57 -9.99
C ARG A 55 -3.97 1.74 -9.24
N ALA A 56 -5.29 1.80 -9.26
CA ALA A 56 -6.08 2.70 -8.43
C ALA A 56 -7.17 1.89 -7.72
N HIS A 57 -7.35 2.14 -6.43
CA HIS A 57 -8.37 1.48 -5.62
C HIS A 57 -9.27 2.52 -4.95
N ALA A 58 -10.58 2.25 -4.93
CA ALA A 58 -11.53 3.05 -4.17
C ALA A 58 -11.33 2.84 -2.66
N ARG A 59 -11.78 3.81 -1.87
CA ARG A 59 -11.89 3.66 -0.41
C ARG A 59 -12.81 2.46 -0.09
N GLY A 60 -12.38 1.61 0.83
CA GLY A 60 -13.09 0.40 1.22
C GLY A 60 -12.93 -0.77 0.25
N ALA A 61 -12.14 -0.62 -0.83
CA ALA A 61 -11.82 -1.74 -1.70
C ALA A 61 -11.02 -2.80 -0.92
N HIS A 62 -11.34 -4.06 -1.20
CA HIS A 62 -10.69 -5.23 -0.63
C HIS A 62 -10.16 -6.11 -1.76
N VAL A 63 -8.89 -6.51 -1.65
CA VAL A 63 -8.31 -7.57 -2.45
C VAL A 63 -8.21 -8.80 -1.57
N GLY A 64 -8.98 -9.83 -1.95
CA GLY A 64 -9.07 -11.10 -1.24
C GLY A 64 -7.71 -11.78 -1.09
N ARG A 65 -7.67 -12.79 -0.23
CA ARG A 65 -6.43 -13.52 0.05
C ARG A 65 -5.88 -14.20 -1.19
N HIS A 66 -4.60 -13.94 -1.48
CA HIS A 66 -3.88 -14.47 -2.64
C HIS A 66 -2.38 -14.55 -2.34
N SER A 67 -1.60 -15.07 -3.28
CA SER A 67 -0.14 -15.14 -3.23
C SER A 67 0.41 -15.15 -4.64
N HIS A 68 1.64 -14.67 -4.81
CA HIS A 68 2.34 -14.67 -6.09
C HIS A 68 3.66 -15.44 -5.97
N ALA A 69 4.13 -16.07 -7.05
CA ALA A 69 5.43 -16.72 -7.07
C ALA A 69 6.58 -15.70 -6.98
N ARG A 70 6.36 -14.50 -7.51
CA ARG A 70 7.30 -13.37 -7.46
C ARG A 70 7.25 -12.66 -6.11
N ALA A 71 8.37 -12.09 -5.72
CA ALA A 71 8.38 -11.12 -4.62
C ALA A 71 7.65 -9.84 -5.06
N GLN A 72 6.97 -9.18 -4.14
CA GLN A 72 6.18 -7.98 -4.39
C GLN A 72 6.72 -6.82 -3.55
N LEU A 73 7.06 -5.72 -4.21
CA LEU A 73 7.22 -4.41 -3.59
C LEU A 73 6.00 -3.56 -3.94
N ILE A 74 5.26 -3.10 -2.92
CA ILE A 74 4.02 -2.33 -3.11
C ILE A 74 4.04 -1.06 -2.27
N PHE A 75 3.65 0.07 -2.87
CA PHE A 75 3.53 1.35 -2.17
C PHE A 75 2.44 2.24 -2.75
N LEU A 76 2.17 3.33 -2.03
CA LEU A 76 1.15 4.31 -2.37
C LEU A 76 1.79 5.66 -2.69
N LEU A 77 1.34 6.30 -3.78
CA LEU A 77 1.59 7.73 -4.00
C LEU A 77 0.62 8.60 -3.19
N SER A 78 -0.60 8.11 -2.99
CA SER A 78 -1.64 8.73 -2.17
C SER A 78 -2.59 7.66 -1.64
N GLY A 79 -3.30 7.98 -0.55
CA GLY A 79 -4.22 7.06 0.13
C GLY A 79 -3.56 6.29 1.27
N ALA A 80 -4.18 5.19 1.68
CA ALA A 80 -3.69 4.33 2.76
C ALA A 80 -4.15 2.88 2.51
N MET A 81 -3.28 1.93 2.83
CA MET A 81 -3.52 0.50 2.64
C MET A 81 -3.07 -0.28 3.88
N ARG A 82 -3.76 -1.37 4.15
CA ARG A 82 -3.35 -2.40 5.09
C ARG A 82 -3.10 -3.68 4.35
N ILE A 83 -2.04 -4.38 4.72
CA ILE A 83 -1.74 -5.71 4.20
C ILE A 83 -1.85 -6.70 5.35
N GLY A 84 -2.73 -7.68 5.20
CA GLY A 84 -2.91 -8.77 6.16
C GLY A 84 -2.18 -10.02 5.69
N LEU A 85 -1.31 -10.57 6.54
CA LEU A 85 -0.77 -11.91 6.44
C LEU A 85 -1.49 -12.84 7.43
N ASP A 86 -1.06 -14.10 7.50
CA ASP A 86 -1.62 -15.06 8.47
C ASP A 86 -1.44 -14.69 9.93
N ASP A 87 -0.28 -14.16 10.25
CA ASP A 87 0.15 -13.94 11.62
C ASP A 87 0.44 -12.47 11.90
N ARG A 88 0.32 -11.60 10.89
CA ARG A 88 0.82 -10.22 10.92
C ARG A 88 -0.07 -9.29 10.10
N VAL A 89 -0.11 -8.01 10.50
CA VAL A 89 -0.74 -6.95 9.72
C VAL A 89 0.19 -5.75 9.59
N PHE A 90 0.24 -5.19 8.39
CA PHE A 90 0.97 -3.98 8.06
C PHE A 90 0.02 -2.83 7.79
N SER A 91 0.47 -1.63 8.15
CA SER A 91 -0.06 -0.38 7.64
C SER A 91 0.97 0.21 6.69
N VAL A 92 0.55 0.61 5.49
CA VAL A 92 1.43 1.15 4.46
C VAL A 92 0.89 2.53 4.06
N PRO A 93 1.32 3.61 4.75
CA PRO A 93 1.03 4.98 4.34
C PRO A 93 1.95 5.42 3.18
N PRO A 94 1.67 6.57 2.53
CA PRO A 94 2.58 7.18 1.57
C PRO A 94 3.96 7.46 2.21
N GLY A 95 5.03 7.27 1.43
CA GLY A 95 6.42 7.36 1.91
C GLY A 95 6.97 6.08 2.53
N GLN A 96 6.18 5.00 2.55
CA GLN A 96 6.62 3.65 2.89
C GLN A 96 6.21 2.65 1.80
N ALA A 97 6.91 1.53 1.74
CA ALA A 97 6.56 0.39 0.91
C ALA A 97 6.48 -0.88 1.74
N ALA A 98 5.57 -1.78 1.39
CA ALA A 98 5.63 -3.14 1.88
C ALA A 98 6.39 -4.01 0.89
N PHE A 99 7.27 -4.84 1.40
CA PHE A 99 7.93 -5.90 0.68
C PHE A 99 7.39 -7.25 1.16
N LEU A 100 6.96 -8.10 0.22
CA LEU A 100 6.49 -9.45 0.45
C LEU A 100 7.33 -10.41 -0.39
N PRO A 101 8.02 -11.39 0.22
CA PRO A 101 8.67 -12.46 -0.54
C PRO A 101 7.67 -13.27 -1.38
N GLY A 102 8.18 -13.95 -2.40
CA GLY A 102 7.38 -14.87 -3.20
C GLY A 102 6.75 -15.98 -2.35
N GLY A 103 5.52 -16.34 -2.68
CA GLY A 103 4.74 -17.40 -2.04
C GLY A 103 4.04 -17.00 -0.74
N VAL A 104 4.24 -15.78 -0.23
CA VAL A 104 3.61 -15.33 1.02
C VAL A 104 2.12 -15.00 0.78
N PRO A 105 1.18 -15.72 1.40
CA PRO A 105 -0.24 -15.40 1.28
C PRO A 105 -0.58 -14.09 1.99
N HIS A 106 -1.30 -13.22 1.29
CA HIS A 106 -1.65 -11.90 1.80
C HIS A 106 -3.00 -11.43 1.26
N ALA A 107 -3.59 -10.45 1.94
CA ALA A 107 -4.77 -9.71 1.50
C ALA A 107 -4.52 -8.21 1.68
N ALA A 108 -5.24 -7.37 0.94
CA ALA A 108 -5.08 -5.91 1.04
C ALA A 108 -6.43 -5.22 1.24
N ASP A 109 -6.47 -4.28 2.20
CA ASP A 109 -7.59 -3.37 2.42
C ASP A 109 -7.16 -1.94 2.14
N TYR A 110 -7.93 -1.20 1.36
CA TYR A 110 -7.68 0.21 1.08
C TYR A 110 -8.57 1.08 1.96
N THR A 111 -8.00 1.65 3.02
CA THR A 111 -8.74 2.47 3.99
C THR A 111 -9.10 3.86 3.45
N GLU A 112 -8.41 4.29 2.39
CA GLU A 112 -8.68 5.51 1.63
C GLU A 112 -8.57 5.26 0.11
N ARG A 113 -9.08 6.20 -0.70
CA ARG A 113 -8.86 6.15 -2.17
C ARG A 113 -7.35 6.21 -2.43
N SER A 114 -6.83 5.23 -3.16
CA SER A 114 -5.39 4.97 -3.21
C SER A 114 -4.85 4.85 -4.62
N ALA A 115 -3.71 5.50 -4.87
CA ALA A 115 -2.91 5.35 -6.08
C ALA A 115 -1.71 4.44 -5.81
N VAL A 116 -1.77 3.21 -6.31
CA VAL A 116 -0.87 2.12 -5.95
C VAL A 116 0.19 1.91 -7.03
N ARG A 117 1.41 1.61 -6.62
CA ARG A 117 2.52 1.20 -7.46
C ARG A 117 3.02 -0.15 -6.96
N VAL A 118 3.21 -1.06 -7.89
CA VAL A 118 3.64 -2.43 -7.58
C VAL A 118 4.80 -2.80 -8.50
N ALA A 119 5.82 -3.43 -7.94
CA ALA A 119 6.86 -4.13 -8.69
C ALA A 119 6.89 -5.59 -8.23
N TYR A 120 6.72 -6.52 -9.17
CA TYR A 120 6.89 -7.95 -8.97
C TYR A 120 8.26 -8.36 -9.49
N LEU A 121 9.08 -8.96 -8.62
CA LEU A 121 10.46 -9.34 -8.92
C LEU A 121 10.60 -10.86 -8.90
N ASP A 122 11.23 -11.41 -9.93
CA ASP A 122 11.61 -12.82 -9.96
C ASP A 122 12.74 -13.09 -8.94
N PRO A 123 12.50 -13.88 -7.88
CA PRO A 123 13.52 -14.18 -6.88
C PRO A 123 14.72 -14.95 -7.45
N ALA A 124 14.55 -15.68 -8.56
CA ALA A 124 15.67 -16.39 -9.20
C ALA A 124 16.66 -15.43 -9.86
N ALA A 125 16.19 -14.30 -10.37
CA ALA A 125 17.05 -13.25 -10.94
C ALA A 125 17.71 -12.38 -9.85
N PHE A 126 17.12 -12.30 -8.66
CA PHE A 126 17.57 -11.44 -7.56
C PHE A 126 17.67 -12.22 -6.23
N PRO A 127 18.67 -13.09 -6.06
CA PRO A 127 18.75 -13.98 -4.89
C PRO A 127 19.04 -13.27 -3.56
N GLY A 128 19.39 -11.98 -3.58
CA GLY A 128 19.66 -11.18 -2.38
C GLY A 128 18.42 -10.55 -1.74
N LEU A 129 17.24 -10.70 -2.34
CA LEU A 129 16.01 -10.11 -1.82
C LEU A 129 15.70 -10.58 -0.38
N PRO A 130 15.05 -9.74 0.46
CA PRO A 130 14.70 -10.13 1.81
C PRO A 130 13.88 -11.42 1.87
N GLY A 131 14.18 -12.29 2.84
CA GLY A 131 13.41 -13.52 3.08
C GLY A 131 12.15 -13.33 3.92
N GLU A 132 11.95 -12.13 4.48
CA GLU A 132 10.83 -11.82 5.38
C GLU A 132 10.02 -10.63 4.88
N SER A 133 8.73 -10.63 5.17
CA SER A 133 7.83 -9.51 4.88
C SER A 133 8.04 -8.36 5.85
N ALA A 134 8.18 -7.14 5.31
CA ALA A 134 8.42 -5.95 6.11
C ALA A 134 7.87 -4.69 5.43
N VAL A 135 7.67 -3.64 6.23
CA VAL A 135 7.50 -2.28 5.74
C VAL A 135 8.86 -1.58 5.78
N LEU A 136 9.26 -1.01 4.65
CA LEU A 136 10.49 -0.24 4.50
C LEU A 136 10.20 1.23 4.19
N PRO A 137 11.09 2.17 4.57
CA PRO A 137 11.04 3.54 4.09
C PRO A 137 11.12 3.58 2.55
N LEU A 138 10.23 4.33 1.92
CA LEU A 138 10.25 4.57 0.47
C LEU A 138 10.75 6.00 0.22
N ALA A 139 12.06 6.18 0.20
CA ALA A 139 12.69 7.47 -0.06
C ALA A 139 13.61 7.43 -1.28
N GLY A 140 13.74 8.59 -1.95
CA GLY A 140 14.75 8.82 -2.97
C GLY A 140 14.68 7.90 -4.19
N LEU A 141 15.78 7.18 -4.44
CA LEU A 141 16.04 6.44 -5.66
C LEU A 141 15.09 5.25 -5.88
N LEU A 142 14.73 4.50 -4.83
CA LEU A 142 13.88 3.31 -4.96
C LEU A 142 12.51 3.63 -5.57
N ARG A 143 11.89 4.74 -5.14
CA ARG A 143 10.61 5.20 -5.69
C ARG A 143 10.73 5.46 -7.19
N GLU A 144 11.73 6.24 -7.60
CA GLU A 144 11.90 6.64 -8.98
C GLU A 144 12.29 5.46 -9.89
N LEU A 145 13.02 4.49 -9.37
CA LEU A 145 13.32 3.25 -10.11
C LEU A 145 12.05 2.41 -10.36
N VAL A 146 11.13 2.33 -9.40
CA VAL A 146 9.85 1.66 -9.63
C VAL A 146 8.99 2.44 -10.63
N LEU A 147 8.97 3.78 -10.55
CA LEU A 147 8.26 4.61 -11.55
C LEU A 147 8.85 4.45 -12.95
N ARG A 148 10.19 4.36 -13.06
CA ARG A 148 10.85 4.02 -14.32
C ARG A 148 10.45 2.63 -14.81
N ALA A 149 10.45 1.62 -13.94
CA ALA A 149 10.05 0.26 -14.30
C ALA A 149 8.61 0.22 -14.87
N ILE A 150 7.70 1.02 -14.31
CA ILE A 150 6.32 1.15 -14.77
C ILE A 150 6.22 1.81 -16.15
N ALA A 151 7.15 2.70 -16.49
CA ALA A 151 7.18 3.37 -17.78
C ALA A 151 7.77 2.49 -18.91
N LEU A 152 8.46 1.39 -18.57
CA LEU A 152 8.98 0.43 -19.54
C LEU A 152 7.84 -0.44 -20.09
N ASP A 153 7.93 -0.78 -21.38
CA ASP A 153 7.00 -1.73 -22.00
C ASP A 153 7.33 -3.17 -21.55
N PRO A 154 6.44 -3.86 -20.82
CA PRO A 154 6.69 -5.22 -20.36
C PRO A 154 6.81 -6.24 -21.51
N GLY A 155 6.32 -5.90 -22.71
CA GLY A 155 6.44 -6.74 -23.91
C GLY A 155 7.78 -6.63 -24.63
N THR A 156 8.67 -5.74 -24.18
CA THR A 156 9.95 -5.47 -24.85
C THR A 156 11.13 -5.85 -23.95
N PRO A 157 12.18 -6.54 -24.46
CA PRO A 157 13.38 -6.82 -23.69
C PRO A 157 14.05 -5.54 -23.21
N TRP A 158 14.53 -5.54 -21.97
CA TRP A 158 15.28 -4.41 -21.45
C TRP A 158 16.54 -4.13 -22.27
N SER A 159 16.80 -2.84 -22.48
CA SER A 159 18.13 -2.40 -22.90
C SER A 159 19.16 -2.71 -21.79
N ALA A 160 20.44 -2.72 -22.14
CA ALA A 160 21.50 -2.88 -21.12
C ALA A 160 21.44 -1.78 -20.04
N ALA A 161 20.98 -0.58 -20.39
CA ALA A 161 20.81 0.51 -19.44
C ALA A 161 19.63 0.27 -18.48
N ASP A 162 18.50 -0.21 -19.01
CA ASP A 162 17.33 -0.54 -18.18
C ASP A 162 17.62 -1.73 -17.27
N ALA A 163 18.28 -2.78 -17.78
CA ALA A 163 18.70 -3.92 -16.96
C ALA A 163 19.57 -3.49 -15.77
N ARG A 164 20.54 -2.59 -15.98
CA ARG A 164 21.34 -2.03 -14.86
C ARG A 164 20.49 -1.23 -13.88
N ALA A 165 19.54 -0.41 -14.35
CA ALA A 165 18.65 0.34 -13.47
C ALA A 165 17.76 -0.60 -12.63
N MET A 166 17.28 -1.69 -13.21
CA MET A 166 16.46 -2.70 -12.52
C MET A 166 17.27 -3.52 -11.53
N GLN A 167 18.56 -3.76 -11.80
CA GLN A 167 19.48 -4.33 -10.81
C GLN A 167 19.63 -3.38 -9.60
N VAL A 168 19.82 -2.09 -9.84
CA VAL A 168 19.90 -1.09 -8.76
C VAL A 168 18.60 -1.06 -7.95
N LEU A 169 17.43 -1.24 -8.58
CA LEU A 169 16.15 -1.32 -7.88
C LEU A 169 16.16 -2.46 -6.86
N ALA A 170 16.58 -3.65 -7.28
CA ALA A 170 16.70 -4.80 -6.38
C ALA A 170 17.72 -4.54 -5.27
N ASP A 171 18.88 -3.96 -5.59
CA ASP A 171 19.91 -3.62 -4.60
C ASP A 171 19.40 -2.64 -3.53
N GLU A 172 18.58 -1.64 -3.92
CA GLU A 172 17.99 -0.68 -2.98
C GLU A 172 16.96 -1.34 -2.04
N ILE A 173 16.21 -2.35 -2.51
CA ILE A 173 15.36 -3.16 -1.62
C ILE A 173 16.24 -3.90 -0.60
N CYS A 174 17.33 -4.53 -1.05
CA CYS A 174 18.24 -5.27 -0.17
C CYS A 174 18.95 -4.38 0.85
N ARG A 175 19.21 -3.11 0.50
CA ARG A 175 19.85 -2.12 1.39
C ARG A 175 18.90 -1.44 2.35
N ALA A 176 17.59 -1.61 2.17
CA ALA A 176 16.60 -0.97 3.01
C ALA A 176 16.84 -1.30 4.48
N ARG A 177 17.09 -0.25 5.27
CA ARG A 177 17.23 -0.34 6.73
C ARG A 177 15.90 -0.01 7.39
N ASP A 178 15.82 -0.25 8.70
CA ASP A 178 14.65 0.05 9.52
C ASP A 178 13.39 -0.69 9.08
N LEU A 179 13.57 -1.95 8.69
CA LEU A 179 12.48 -2.86 8.35
C LEU A 179 11.53 -3.00 9.54
N ALA A 180 10.35 -2.41 9.43
CA ALA A 180 9.31 -2.52 10.42
C ALA A 180 8.54 -3.81 10.13
N PRO A 181 8.57 -4.80 11.04
CA PRO A 181 7.96 -6.06 10.75
C PRO A 181 6.42 -5.92 10.81
N GLY A 182 5.81 -4.86 11.33
CA GLY A 182 4.34 -4.79 11.47
C GLY A 182 3.83 -5.56 12.70
N LEU A 183 2.52 -5.52 12.95
CA LEU A 183 1.94 -6.02 14.19
C LEU A 183 1.62 -7.51 14.10
N ALA A 184 2.17 -8.32 15.01
CA ALA A 184 1.84 -9.73 15.14
C ALA A 184 0.42 -9.92 15.69
N LEU A 185 -0.38 -10.77 15.06
CA LEU A 185 -1.73 -11.16 15.48
C LEU A 185 -1.72 -12.28 16.52
N GLY A 186 -0.62 -13.04 16.60
CA GLY A 186 -0.52 -14.23 17.44
C GLY A 186 -1.05 -15.48 16.74
N ARG A 187 -0.55 -16.64 17.18
CA ARG A 187 -0.91 -17.96 16.64
C ARG A 187 -1.96 -18.66 17.51
N ASP A 188 -1.97 -18.39 18.82
CA ASP A 188 -3.02 -18.91 19.70
C ASP A 188 -4.38 -18.33 19.31
N ALA A 189 -5.36 -19.19 19.04
CA ALA A 189 -6.68 -18.80 18.58
C ALA A 189 -7.38 -17.77 19.49
N ARG A 190 -7.09 -17.79 20.80
CA ARG A 190 -7.69 -16.84 21.76
C ARG A 190 -7.09 -15.45 21.63
N LEU A 191 -5.76 -15.37 21.47
CA LEU A 191 -5.07 -14.12 21.20
C LEU A 191 -5.47 -13.57 19.83
N ARG A 192 -5.49 -14.45 18.81
CA ARG A 192 -5.85 -14.10 17.44
C ARG A 192 -7.25 -13.50 17.34
N ARG A 193 -8.25 -14.08 18.02
CA ARG A 193 -9.60 -13.48 18.10
C ARG A 193 -9.59 -12.06 18.64
N VAL A 194 -8.81 -11.79 19.68
CA VAL A 194 -8.71 -10.46 20.29
C VAL A 194 -8.01 -9.47 19.34
N THR A 195 -6.87 -9.87 18.76
CA THR A 195 -6.10 -9.00 17.88
C THR A 195 -6.82 -8.71 16.57
N GLU A 196 -7.48 -9.70 15.95
CA GLU A 196 -8.30 -9.50 14.75
C GLU A 196 -9.47 -8.56 15.02
N ALA A 197 -10.17 -8.73 16.14
CA ALA A 197 -11.26 -7.84 16.52
C ALA A 197 -10.79 -6.39 16.75
N LEU A 198 -9.63 -6.20 17.39
CA LEU A 198 -9.04 -4.87 17.54
C LEU A 198 -8.56 -4.27 16.22
N VAL A 199 -8.04 -5.07 15.29
CA VAL A 199 -7.65 -4.59 13.94
C VAL A 199 -8.88 -4.12 13.16
N ALA A 200 -10.01 -4.82 13.33
CA ALA A 200 -11.28 -4.44 12.73
C ALA A 200 -11.87 -3.17 13.36
N ASP A 201 -11.82 -3.06 14.70
CA ASP A 201 -12.26 -1.87 15.44
C ASP A 201 -11.17 -1.35 16.41
N PRO A 202 -10.28 -0.46 15.94
CA PRO A 202 -9.23 0.14 16.75
C PRO A 202 -9.75 1.07 17.86
N ALA A 203 -11.03 1.46 17.81
CA ALA A 203 -11.66 2.33 18.80
C ALA A 203 -12.17 1.57 20.02
N ASP A 204 -12.21 0.23 19.97
CA ASP A 204 -12.70 -0.59 21.06
C ASP A 204 -11.88 -0.37 22.34
N ARG A 205 -12.60 0.14 23.37
CA ARG A 205 -12.01 0.54 24.64
C ARG A 205 -11.98 -0.56 25.69
N ARG A 206 -12.48 -1.76 25.39
CA ARG A 206 -12.45 -2.90 26.32
C ARG A 206 -11.05 -3.06 26.91
N SER A 207 -11.02 -3.19 28.22
CA SER A 207 -9.85 -3.45 29.05
C SER A 207 -9.37 -4.89 28.85
N LEU A 208 -8.17 -5.19 29.33
CA LEU A 208 -7.62 -6.53 29.24
C LEU A 208 -8.51 -7.58 29.94
N PRO A 209 -9.10 -7.34 31.14
CA PRO A 209 -10.09 -8.24 31.73
C PRO A 209 -11.30 -8.53 30.84
N GLU A 210 -11.86 -7.51 30.19
CA GLU A 210 -13.03 -7.67 29.30
C GLU A 210 -12.69 -8.47 28.03
N TRP A 211 -11.50 -8.26 27.47
CA TRP A 211 -10.99 -9.08 26.37
C TRP A 211 -10.69 -10.52 26.80
N ALA A 212 -10.18 -10.70 28.02
CA ALA A 212 -9.93 -12.03 28.57
C ALA A 212 -11.24 -12.81 28.76
N ALA A 213 -12.29 -12.14 29.24
CA ALA A 213 -13.64 -12.70 29.30
C ALA A 213 -14.17 -13.07 27.92
N THR A 214 -14.02 -12.19 26.92
CA THR A 214 -14.40 -12.46 25.51
C THR A 214 -13.65 -13.67 24.94
N ALA A 215 -12.38 -13.85 25.33
CA ALA A 215 -11.54 -14.96 24.91
C ALA A 215 -11.70 -16.23 25.77
N ALA A 216 -12.59 -16.21 26.77
CA ALA A 216 -12.82 -17.27 27.76
C ALA A 216 -11.55 -17.72 28.51
N VAL A 217 -10.74 -16.75 28.95
CA VAL A 217 -9.52 -17.00 29.75
C VAL A 217 -9.39 -16.01 30.90
N ALA A 218 -8.56 -16.36 31.89
CA ALA A 218 -8.13 -15.43 32.91
C ALA A 218 -7.27 -14.30 32.30
N GLU A 219 -7.35 -13.10 32.87
CA GLU A 219 -6.59 -11.91 32.45
C GLU A 219 -5.08 -12.20 32.35
N ARG A 220 -4.52 -12.86 33.38
CA ARG A 220 -3.10 -13.24 33.43
C ARG A 220 -2.69 -14.15 32.27
N THR A 221 -3.59 -15.02 31.82
CA THR A 221 -3.34 -15.89 30.67
C THR A 221 -3.27 -15.06 29.40
N LEU A 222 -4.23 -14.16 29.17
CA LEU A 222 -4.23 -13.30 27.98
C LEU A 222 -3.01 -12.35 27.96
N ALA A 223 -2.67 -11.74 29.10
CA ALA A 223 -1.47 -10.90 29.24
C ALA A 223 -0.19 -11.64 28.80
N ARG A 224 -0.04 -12.88 29.25
CA ARG A 224 1.10 -13.73 28.91
C ARG A 224 1.10 -14.14 27.45
N LEU A 225 -0.06 -14.40 26.84
CA LEU A 225 -0.16 -14.68 25.40
C LEU A 225 0.33 -13.50 24.57
N PHE A 226 -0.12 -12.28 24.87
CA PHE A 226 0.34 -11.05 24.21
C PHE A 226 1.87 -10.92 24.25
N LEU A 227 2.47 -11.02 25.43
CA LEU A 227 3.92 -10.90 25.58
C LEU A 227 4.68 -12.02 24.84
N ARG A 228 4.24 -13.27 25.02
CA ARG A 228 4.93 -14.44 24.45
C ARG A 228 4.91 -14.47 22.93
N GLU A 229 3.78 -14.09 22.32
CA GLU A 229 3.59 -14.27 20.88
C GLU A 229 3.76 -12.99 20.06
N THR A 230 3.58 -11.82 20.67
CA THR A 230 3.75 -10.53 19.98
C THR A 230 4.97 -9.73 20.45
N GLY A 231 5.60 -10.14 21.56
CA GLY A 231 6.67 -9.39 22.21
C GLY A 231 6.19 -8.12 22.93
N LEU A 232 4.88 -7.84 22.94
CA LEU A 232 4.30 -6.61 23.47
C LEU A 232 3.25 -6.92 24.54
N SER A 233 3.11 -6.03 25.52
CA SER A 233 1.93 -6.05 26.39
C SER A 233 0.69 -5.65 25.59
N PHE A 234 -0.50 -6.06 26.04
CA PHE A 234 -1.78 -5.67 25.43
C PHE A 234 -1.87 -4.16 25.16
N ALA A 235 -1.54 -3.34 26.16
CA ALA A 235 -1.60 -1.89 26.04
C ALA A 235 -0.66 -1.36 24.95
N ARG A 236 0.59 -1.84 24.89
CA ARG A 236 1.56 -1.44 23.85
C ARG A 236 1.15 -1.92 22.47
N TRP A 237 0.63 -3.14 22.36
CA TRP A 237 0.13 -3.68 21.11
C TRP A 237 -1.03 -2.83 20.56
N ARG A 238 -2.01 -2.50 21.41
CA ARG A 238 -3.14 -1.63 21.05
C ARG A 238 -2.68 -0.22 20.69
N SER A 239 -1.76 0.37 21.46
CA SER A 239 -1.19 1.68 21.12
C SER A 239 -0.53 1.66 19.74
N ARG A 240 0.31 0.66 19.42
CA ARG A 240 0.95 0.56 18.09
C ARG A 240 -0.06 0.45 16.96
N LEU A 241 -1.16 -0.29 17.15
CA LEU A 241 -2.24 -0.37 16.18
C LEU A 241 -2.88 1.00 15.96
N GLN A 242 -3.21 1.71 17.05
CA GLN A 242 -3.81 3.04 16.99
C GLN A 242 -2.87 4.08 16.36
N ILE A 243 -1.56 4.02 16.61
CA ILE A 243 -0.55 4.86 15.93
C ILE A 243 -0.53 4.59 14.43
N ALA A 244 -0.55 3.31 14.04
CA ALA A 244 -0.58 2.95 12.62
C ALA A 244 -1.81 3.55 11.93
N ARG A 245 -3.00 3.41 12.54
CA ARG A 245 -4.24 4.02 12.06
C ARG A 245 -4.20 5.55 12.04
N ALA A 246 -3.62 6.16 13.06
CA ALA A 246 -3.46 7.61 13.12
C ALA A 246 -2.55 8.12 11.99
N ARG A 247 -1.43 7.43 11.70
CA ARG A 247 -0.52 7.79 10.60
C ARG A 247 -1.20 7.72 9.24
N GLU A 248 -1.99 6.67 8.99
CA GLU A 248 -2.82 6.56 7.78
C GLU A 248 -3.75 7.79 7.63
N ALA A 249 -4.48 8.13 8.69
CA ALA A 249 -5.41 9.25 8.69
C ALA A 249 -4.74 10.62 8.57
N LEU A 250 -3.59 10.81 9.23
CA LEU A 250 -2.80 12.05 9.14
C LEU A 250 -2.22 12.24 7.73
N ALA A 251 -1.73 11.16 7.10
CA ALA A 251 -1.26 11.19 5.72
C ALA A 251 -2.38 11.51 4.73
N ALA A 252 -3.62 11.10 5.04
CA ALA A 252 -4.83 11.49 4.30
C ALA A 252 -5.31 12.93 4.63
N GLY A 253 -4.58 13.70 5.44
CA GLY A 253 -4.92 15.08 5.78
C GLY A 253 -6.09 15.23 6.76
N ARG A 254 -6.49 14.16 7.44
CA ARG A 254 -7.64 14.19 8.36
C ARG A 254 -7.30 15.02 9.61
N PRO A 255 -8.25 15.81 10.15
CA PRO A 255 -8.00 16.62 11.35
C PRO A 255 -7.69 15.77 12.59
N VAL A 256 -6.67 16.17 13.36
CA VAL A 256 -6.24 15.48 14.59
C VAL A 256 -7.39 15.23 15.56
N THR A 257 -8.28 16.21 15.73
CA THR A 257 -9.47 16.10 16.58
C THR A 257 -10.39 14.96 16.15
N GLN A 258 -10.64 14.82 14.84
CA GLN A 258 -11.48 13.74 14.32
C GLN A 258 -10.79 12.38 14.49
N ILE A 259 -9.49 12.31 14.21
CA ILE A 259 -8.70 11.09 14.40
C ILE A 259 -8.77 10.61 15.85
N ALA A 260 -8.69 11.52 16.82
CA ALA A 260 -8.78 11.18 18.24
C ALA A 260 -10.11 10.47 18.57
N TYR A 261 -11.24 11.04 18.15
CA TYR A 261 -12.56 10.48 18.43
C TYR A 261 -12.81 9.17 17.67
N ASP A 262 -12.36 9.08 16.42
CA ASP A 262 -12.45 7.85 15.62
C ASP A 262 -11.63 6.69 16.21
N LEU A 263 -10.55 6.99 16.93
CA LEU A 263 -9.76 6.00 17.67
C LEU A 263 -10.27 5.78 19.10
N GLY A 264 -11.46 6.30 19.41
CA GLY A 264 -12.16 6.12 20.67
C GLY A 264 -11.62 6.95 21.81
N TYR A 265 -10.81 7.98 21.60
CA TYR A 265 -10.31 8.84 22.69
C TYR A 265 -11.36 9.84 23.15
N ALA A 266 -11.47 10.06 24.47
CA ALA A 266 -12.40 11.02 25.06
C ALA A 266 -12.01 12.49 24.77
N SER A 267 -10.75 12.76 24.40
CA SER A 267 -10.30 14.10 24.02
C SER A 267 -9.09 14.06 23.07
N PRO A 268 -8.91 15.09 22.21
CA PRO A 268 -7.72 15.23 21.37
C PRO A 268 -6.40 15.31 22.15
N SER A 269 -6.44 15.86 23.36
CA SER A 269 -5.27 15.95 24.24
C SER A 269 -4.82 14.57 24.73
N ALA A 270 -5.76 13.69 25.09
CA ALA A 270 -5.44 12.32 25.48
C ALA A 270 -4.82 11.51 24.33
N PHE A 271 -5.35 11.68 23.12
CA PHE A 271 -4.77 11.10 21.91
C PHE A 271 -3.37 11.65 21.65
N THR A 272 -3.18 12.97 21.70
CA THR A 272 -1.88 13.60 21.47
C THR A 272 -0.83 13.11 22.47
N ALA A 273 -1.19 12.98 23.75
CA ALA A 273 -0.29 12.43 24.77
C ALA A 273 0.09 10.97 24.48
N MET A 274 -0.86 10.13 24.07
CA MET A 274 -0.57 8.76 23.62
C MET A 274 0.36 8.77 22.40
N PHE A 275 0.03 9.57 21.39
CA PHE A 275 0.78 9.64 20.15
C PHE A 275 2.24 10.03 20.39
N THR A 276 2.47 11.16 21.05
CA THR A 276 3.82 11.65 21.35
C THR A 276 4.62 10.66 22.20
N ARG A 277 4.00 9.95 23.14
CA ARG A 277 4.70 8.93 23.94
C ARG A 277 5.20 7.77 23.09
N GLU A 278 4.42 7.33 22.10
CA GLU A 278 4.78 6.18 21.26
C GLU A 278 5.68 6.56 20.07
N THR A 279 5.60 7.80 19.58
CA THR A 279 6.33 8.25 18.37
C THR A 279 7.46 9.23 18.65
N GLY A 280 7.52 9.82 19.84
CA GLY A 280 8.46 10.89 20.22
C GLY A 280 8.08 12.27 19.69
N GLN A 281 7.02 12.42 18.88
CA GLN A 281 6.61 13.69 18.27
C GLN A 281 5.09 13.84 18.24
N PRO A 282 4.55 15.07 18.36
CA PRO A 282 3.11 15.29 18.31
C PRO A 282 2.52 15.04 16.90
N PRO A 283 1.22 14.67 16.80
CA PRO A 283 0.56 14.30 15.54
C PRO A 283 0.71 15.32 14.40
N HIS A 284 0.67 16.62 14.71
CA HIS A 284 0.71 17.68 13.71
C HIS A 284 2.05 17.78 12.96
N LEU A 285 3.15 17.27 13.54
CA LEU A 285 4.46 17.19 12.88
C LEU A 285 4.61 15.93 12.02
N SER A 286 3.74 14.94 12.20
CA SER A 286 3.79 13.65 11.48
C SER A 286 3.06 13.67 10.14
N ARG A 287 2.67 14.84 9.62
CA ARG A 287 2.11 14.95 8.27
C ARG A 287 3.24 14.69 7.28
N ALA A 288 3.34 13.46 6.80
CA ALA A 288 4.29 13.09 5.76
C ALA A 288 3.96 13.86 4.48
N THR A 289 4.56 15.04 4.32
CA THR A 289 4.62 15.71 3.03
C THR A 289 5.66 14.94 2.22
N LEU A 290 5.23 14.18 1.21
CA LEU A 290 6.15 13.71 0.18
C LEU A 290 6.82 14.95 -0.43
N PRO A 291 8.15 15.10 -0.37
CA PRO A 291 8.83 16.12 -1.17
C PRO A 291 8.48 15.87 -2.64
N GLY A 292 7.76 16.80 -3.27
CA GLY A 292 7.32 16.70 -4.67
C GLY A 292 5.83 16.47 -4.92
N ALA A 293 4.97 16.42 -3.89
CA ALA A 293 3.51 16.34 -4.09
C ALA A 293 2.85 17.65 -4.60
N GLU A 294 3.60 18.75 -4.72
CA GLU A 294 3.06 20.05 -5.18
C GLU A 294 3.14 20.29 -6.70
N ALA A 295 3.65 19.34 -7.50
CA ALA A 295 3.56 19.45 -8.95
C ALA A 295 2.19 18.94 -9.44
N GLY A 296 1.20 19.85 -9.46
CA GLY A 296 0.00 19.80 -10.29
C GLY A 296 -0.74 18.46 -10.32
N SER A 297 -1.72 18.29 -9.43
CA SER A 297 -2.79 17.30 -9.68
C SER A 297 -3.51 17.70 -10.98
N PRO A 298 -3.48 16.92 -12.07
CA PRO A 298 -4.40 17.16 -13.16
C PRO A 298 -5.81 16.92 -12.60
N SER A 299 -6.66 17.95 -12.69
CA SER A 299 -8.07 17.83 -12.36
C SER A 299 -8.68 16.75 -13.25
N PHE A 300 -9.01 15.60 -12.65
CA PHE A 300 -9.86 14.61 -13.30
C PHE A 300 -11.29 15.17 -13.33
N SER A 301 -11.60 15.92 -14.39
CA SER A 301 -12.99 16.21 -14.75
C SER A 301 -13.55 14.98 -15.44
N LEU A 302 -14.54 14.33 -14.83
CA LEU A 302 -15.31 13.28 -15.48
C LEU A 302 -16.11 13.90 -16.64
N PRO A 303 -16.17 13.28 -17.83
CA PRO A 303 -17.13 13.70 -18.85
C PRO A 303 -18.55 13.41 -18.34
N GLU A 304 -19.41 14.42 -18.43
CA GLU A 304 -20.85 14.27 -18.15
C GLU A 304 -21.43 13.17 -19.05
N ILE A 305 -22.12 12.21 -18.44
CA ILE A 305 -22.88 11.19 -19.16
C ILE A 305 -24.10 11.90 -19.74
N PRO A 306 -24.27 11.97 -21.07
CA PRO A 306 -25.48 12.55 -21.64
C PRO A 306 -26.67 11.67 -21.26
N ARG A 307 -27.66 12.27 -20.59
CA ARG A 307 -28.97 11.64 -20.43
C ARG A 307 -29.68 11.72 -21.78
N GLY A 308 -29.84 10.57 -22.43
CA GLY A 308 -30.68 10.36 -23.60
C GLY A 308 -31.26 8.96 -23.52
#